data_AF-D7LEI2-F1
#
_entry.id   AF-D7LEI2-F1
#
_cell.length_a   1.000
_cell.length_b   1.000
_cell.length_c   1.000
_cell.angle_alpha   90.00
_cell.angle_beta   90.00
_cell.angle_gamma   90.00
#
_symmetry.space_group_name_H-M   'P 1'
#
loop_
_entity.id
_entity.type
_entity.pdbx_description
1 polymer ?
#
loop_
_entity_poly.entity_id
_entity_poly.type
_entity_poly.pdbx_seq_one_letter_code
_entity_poly.pdbx_strand_id
1 'polypeptide(L)'
;MPDWPSNDDKLQFYEVNESELRDNEWLHLYAEVALFSEWESDMVRILKAYRYVSLGHSFLKSSNAIFYMSFKVREGPDCRGIIRKTSDGRTGHMRLEARCWIDK
;
A
#
# COMPACT_ATOMS: atom_id res chain seq x y z
N MET A 1 -6.30 4.44 -11.40
CA MET A 1 -5.73 3.42 -10.50
C MET A 1 -5.93 2.06 -11.14
N PRO A 2 -4.95 1.15 -11.10
CA PRO A 2 -5.11 -0.21 -11.62
C PRO A 2 -6.08 -1.02 -10.75
N ASP A 3 -6.52 -2.16 -11.26
CA ASP A 3 -7.29 -3.14 -10.50
C ASP A 3 -6.38 -4.01 -9.65
N TRP A 4 -6.99 -4.70 -8.67
CA TRP A 4 -6.27 -5.67 -7.84
C TRP A 4 -5.79 -6.86 -8.70
N PRO A 5 -4.54 -7.30 -8.54
CA PRO A 5 -3.98 -8.36 -9.38
C PRO A 5 -4.70 -9.69 -9.18
N SER A 6 -4.83 -10.44 -10.28
CA SER A 6 -5.31 -11.82 -10.24
C SER A 6 -4.22 -12.74 -9.69
N ASN A 7 -4.58 -13.97 -9.30
CA ASN A 7 -3.61 -14.94 -8.79
C ASN A 7 -2.52 -15.30 -9.83
N ASP A 8 -2.82 -15.21 -11.12
CA ASP A 8 -1.89 -15.55 -12.20
C ASP A 8 -0.82 -14.46 -12.42
N ASP A 9 -1.11 -13.22 -12.00
CA ASP A 9 -0.20 -12.08 -12.12
C ASP A 9 0.94 -12.10 -11.06
N LYS A 10 0.88 -13.03 -10.08
CA LYS A 10 1.84 -13.15 -8.97
C LYS A 10 3.30 -13.25 -9.37
N LEU A 11 3.60 -13.72 -10.59
CA LEU A 11 4.97 -13.84 -11.09
C LEU A 11 5.68 -12.49 -11.30
N GLN A 12 4.94 -11.38 -11.38
CA GLN A 12 5.51 -10.04 -11.60
C GLN A 12 5.71 -9.23 -10.31
N PHE A 13 5.39 -9.83 -9.17
CA PHE A 13 5.20 -9.12 -7.92
C PHE A 13 6.18 -9.56 -6.84
N TYR A 14 6.78 -8.58 -6.17
CA TYR A 14 7.61 -8.79 -5.00
C TYR A 14 6.78 -8.70 -3.72
N GLU A 15 6.78 -9.78 -2.92
CA GLU A 15 6.11 -9.81 -1.61
C GLU A 15 7.08 -9.32 -0.52
N VAL A 16 6.76 -8.19 0.10
CA VAL A 16 7.58 -7.60 1.19
C VAL A 16 7.44 -8.46 2.45
N ASN A 17 8.56 -8.81 3.07
CA ASN A 17 8.56 -9.63 4.29
C ASN A 17 8.43 -8.79 5.58
N GLU A 18 8.20 -9.44 6.73
CA GLU A 18 7.99 -8.74 8.01
C GLU A 18 9.18 -7.87 8.46
N SER A 19 10.43 -8.24 8.15
CA SER A 19 11.60 -7.44 8.51
C SER A 19 11.67 -6.16 7.68
N GLU A 20 11.44 -6.27 6.38
CA GLU A 20 11.36 -5.11 5.49
C GLU A 20 10.19 -4.20 5.86
N LEU A 21 9.08 -4.74 6.34
CA LEU A 21 7.97 -3.93 6.85
C LEU A 21 8.36 -3.09 8.06
N ARG A 22 9.09 -3.70 9.01
CA ARG A 22 9.62 -2.96 10.17
C ARG A 22 10.64 -1.89 9.75
N ASP A 23 11.49 -2.20 8.79
CA ASP A 23 12.53 -1.27 8.31
C ASP A 23 11.95 -0.15 7.42
N ASN A 24 10.71 -0.29 6.95
CA ASN A 24 10.04 0.64 6.05
C ASN A 24 8.71 1.12 6.65
N GLU A 25 8.77 1.81 7.80
CA GLU A 25 7.58 2.33 8.50
C GLU A 25 6.69 3.23 7.64
N TRP A 26 7.22 3.87 6.59
CA TRP A 26 6.44 4.64 5.61
C TRP A 26 5.39 3.79 4.85
N LEU A 27 5.55 2.47 4.82
CA LEU A 27 4.53 1.56 4.32
C LEU A 27 3.27 1.57 5.20
N HIS A 28 3.36 1.91 6.49
CA HIS A 28 2.19 2.15 7.32
C HIS A 28 1.46 3.42 6.91
N LEU A 29 2.19 4.52 6.66
CA LEU A 29 1.61 5.76 6.15
C LEU A 29 0.82 5.53 4.86
N TYR A 30 1.33 4.70 3.94
CA TYR A 30 0.59 4.38 2.70
C TYR A 30 -0.68 3.57 2.96
N ALA A 31 -0.67 2.69 3.95
CA ALA A 31 -1.87 1.98 4.38
C ALA A 31 -2.91 2.96 4.94
N GLU A 32 -2.47 3.94 5.74
CA GLU A 32 -3.34 4.96 6.33
C GLU A 32 -3.95 5.86 5.25
N VAL A 33 -3.14 6.29 4.27
CA VAL A 33 -3.61 7.06 3.10
C VAL A 33 -4.64 6.27 2.30
N ALA A 34 -4.44 4.96 2.11
CA ALA A 34 -5.42 4.11 1.45
C ALA A 34 -6.70 3.99 2.26
N LEU A 35 -6.63 3.73 3.57
CA LEU A 35 -7.83 3.62 4.39
C LEU A 35 -8.62 4.94 4.43
N PHE A 36 -7.92 6.08 4.50
CA PHE A 36 -8.54 7.40 4.46
C PHE A 36 -9.28 7.68 3.15
N SER A 37 -8.93 7.01 2.05
CA SER A 37 -9.68 7.16 0.79
C SER A 37 -11.10 6.58 0.85
N GLU A 38 -11.38 5.70 1.83
CA GLU A 38 -12.70 5.08 2.02
C GLU A 38 -13.38 5.48 3.33
N TRP A 39 -12.62 5.81 4.38
CA TRP A 39 -13.16 6.13 5.72
C TRP A 39 -12.90 7.60 6.08
N GLU A 40 -13.96 8.35 6.39
CA GLU A 40 -13.91 9.75 6.84
C GLU A 40 -13.65 9.89 8.37
N SER A 41 -13.28 8.80 9.06
CA SER A 41 -13.29 8.70 10.53
C SER A 41 -11.90 8.60 11.16
N ASP A 42 -11.69 9.33 12.25
CA ASP A 42 -10.46 9.49 13.06
C ASP A 42 -9.89 8.20 13.72
N MET A 43 -10.40 7.02 13.38
CA MET A 43 -10.10 5.75 14.06
C MET A 43 -9.12 4.87 13.28
N VAL A 44 -8.01 5.45 12.80
CA VAL A 44 -7.02 4.71 12.00
C VAL A 44 -5.79 4.38 12.84
N ARG A 45 -5.84 3.25 13.56
CA ARG A 45 -4.61 2.54 13.96
C ARG A 45 -4.57 1.23 13.18
N ILE A 46 -3.82 1.24 12.08
CA ILE A 46 -3.52 0.04 11.30
C ILE A 46 -2.51 -0.77 12.11
N LEU A 47 -2.94 -1.93 12.63
CA LEU A 47 -2.07 -2.74 13.48
C LEU A 47 -1.14 -3.63 12.67
N LYS A 48 -1.57 -4.09 11.49
CA LYS A 48 -0.80 -5.07 10.75
C LYS A 48 -1.14 -5.03 9.27
N ALA A 49 -0.11 -4.84 8.48
CA ALA A 49 -0.15 -5.04 7.05
C ALA A 49 0.55 -6.37 6.73
N TYR A 50 -0.06 -7.18 5.88
CA TYR A 50 0.24 -8.60 5.74
C TYR A 50 0.87 -8.95 4.41
N ARG A 51 0.58 -8.17 3.38
CA ARG A 51 1.03 -8.44 2.03
C ARG A 51 1.18 -7.13 1.28
N TYR A 52 2.36 -6.93 0.73
CA TYR A 52 2.67 -5.83 -0.16
C TYR A 52 3.19 -6.41 -1.43
N VAL A 53 2.65 -5.95 -2.52
CA VAL A 53 3.04 -6.40 -3.84
C VAL A 53 3.51 -5.17 -4.59
N SER A 54 4.78 -5.17 -5.00
CA SER A 54 5.36 -4.16 -5.90
C SER A 54 5.87 -4.80 -7.17
N LEU A 55 5.73 -4.10 -8.30
CA LEU A 55 6.32 -4.54 -9.56
C LEU A 55 7.85 -4.38 -9.49
N GLY A 56 8.58 -5.46 -9.24
CA GLY A 56 10.06 -5.54 -9.26
C GLY A 56 10.80 -5.30 -7.93
N HIS A 57 12.07 -5.75 -7.86
CA HIS A 57 12.88 -5.88 -6.64
C HIS A 57 13.49 -4.57 -6.08
N SER A 58 13.62 -3.49 -6.86
CA SER A 58 14.26 -2.22 -6.42
C SER A 58 13.27 -1.09 -6.12
N PHE A 59 11.97 -1.39 -6.08
CA PHE A 59 10.91 -0.38 -6.17
C PHE A 59 10.51 0.26 -4.84
N LEU A 60 10.87 -0.33 -3.69
CA LEU A 60 10.70 0.34 -2.39
C LEU A 60 11.37 1.72 -2.37
N LYS A 61 12.50 1.86 -3.08
CA LYS A 61 13.25 3.11 -3.25
C LYS A 61 12.98 3.84 -4.58
N SER A 62 12.16 3.28 -5.47
CA SER A 62 11.86 3.89 -6.77
C SER A 62 11.03 5.16 -6.61
N SER A 63 11.29 6.17 -7.43
CA SER A 63 10.50 7.41 -7.45
C SER A 63 9.04 7.18 -7.86
N ASN A 64 8.78 6.19 -8.72
CA ASN A 64 7.46 5.79 -9.17
C ASN A 64 7.22 4.32 -8.84
N ALA A 65 6.11 4.01 -8.15
CA ALA A 65 5.78 2.66 -7.74
C ALA A 65 4.27 2.50 -7.50
N ILE A 66 3.78 1.27 -7.62
CA ILE A 66 2.44 0.88 -7.23
C ILE A 66 2.57 -0.18 -6.15
N PHE A 67 1.86 0.04 -5.05
CA PHE A 67 1.80 -0.84 -3.89
C PHE A 67 0.40 -1.41 -3.79
N TYR A 68 0.31 -2.73 -3.75
CA TYR A 68 -0.92 -3.44 -3.45
C TYR A 68 -0.81 -3.99 -2.04
N MET A 69 -1.74 -3.60 -1.17
CA MET A 69 -1.58 -3.75 0.27
C MET A 69 -2.80 -4.46 0.86
N SER A 70 -2.57 -5.50 1.65
CA SER A 70 -3.58 -6.09 2.52
C SER A 70 -3.26 -5.74 3.97
N PHE A 71 -4.21 -5.17 4.70
CA PHE A 71 -4.02 -4.71 6.08
C PHE A 71 -5.31 -4.80 6.89
N LYS A 72 -5.20 -4.79 8.21
CA LYS A 72 -6.35 -4.87 9.13
C LYS A 72 -6.45 -3.64 10.00
N VAL A 73 -7.67 -3.14 10.10
CA VAL A 73 -8.03 -2.08 11.03
C VAL A 73 -8.19 -2.68 12.43
N ARG A 74 -7.66 -2.02 13.46
CA ARG A 74 -7.85 -2.45 14.84
C ARG A 74 -9.34 -2.57 15.14
N GLU A 75 -9.77 -3.74 15.60
CA GLU A 75 -11.18 -4.03 15.93
C GLU A 75 -12.13 -3.79 14.73
N GLY A 76 -11.60 -3.82 13.51
CA GLY A 76 -12.31 -3.58 12.25
C GLY A 76 -12.05 -4.66 11.21
N PRO A 77 -12.51 -4.44 9.96
CA PRO A 77 -12.41 -5.44 8.91
C PRO A 77 -10.99 -5.55 8.33
N ASP A 78 -10.77 -6.64 7.60
CA ASP A 78 -9.63 -6.76 6.70
C ASP A 78 -9.88 -5.88 5.46
N CYS A 79 -8.83 -5.22 5.00
CA CYS A 79 -8.88 -4.22 3.95
C CYS A 79 -7.82 -4.52 2.89
N ARG A 80 -8.15 -4.12 1.66
CA ARG A 80 -7.21 -4.08 0.54
C ARG A 80 -7.10 -2.66 0.02
N GLY A 81 -5.88 -2.21 -0.22
CA GLY A 81 -5.59 -0.89 -0.74
C GLY A 81 -4.59 -0.93 -1.88
N ILE A 82 -4.78 -0.05 -2.87
CA ILE A 82 -3.79 0.21 -3.90
C ILE A 82 -3.30 1.64 -3.76
N ILE A 83 -1.99 1.83 -3.70
CA ILE A 83 -1.34 3.13 -3.61
C ILE A 83 -0.42 3.29 -4.80
N ARG A 84 -0.60 4.36 -5.56
CA ARG A 84 0.33 4.78 -6.61
C ARG A 84 1.15 5.96 -6.10
N LYS A 85 2.47 5.76 -6.04
CA LYS A 85 3.46 6.82 -5.82
C LYS A 85 3.99 7.31 -7.15
N THR A 86 3.96 8.62 -7.34
CA THR A 86 4.58 9.28 -8.50
C THR A 86 5.41 10.49 -8.06
N SER A 87 6.49 10.76 -8.80
CA SER A 87 7.27 11.98 -8.70
C SER A 87 7.50 12.56 -10.09
N ASP A 88 7.47 13.88 -10.21
CA ASP A 88 7.74 14.63 -11.44
C ASP A 88 9.25 14.89 -11.66
N GLY A 89 10.11 14.32 -10.80
CA GLY A 89 11.56 14.53 -10.81
C GLY A 89 12.02 15.80 -10.11
N ARG A 90 11.11 16.68 -9.66
CA ARG A 90 11.45 17.86 -8.86
C ARG A 90 11.58 17.46 -7.39
N THR A 91 12.64 17.92 -6.73
CA THR A 91 12.88 17.61 -5.32
C THR A 91 11.71 18.10 -4.46
N GLY A 92 11.22 17.25 -3.56
CA GLY A 92 10.09 17.54 -2.68
C GLY A 92 8.71 17.34 -3.31
N HIS A 93 8.62 17.04 -4.61
CA HIS A 93 7.36 16.80 -5.28
C HIS A 93 7.05 15.30 -5.36
N MET A 94 6.06 14.89 -4.56
CA MET A 94 5.53 13.53 -4.57
C MET A 94 4.01 13.59 -4.57
N ARG A 95 3.39 12.74 -5.39
CA ARG A 95 1.95 12.52 -5.38
C ARG A 95 1.67 11.06 -4.99
N LEU A 96 0.76 10.91 -4.04
CA LEU A 96 0.13 9.65 -3.68
C LEU A 96 -1.31 9.66 -4.17
N GLU A 97 -1.70 8.61 -4.86
CA GLU A 97 -3.09 8.33 -5.21
C GLU A 97 -3.46 6.97 -4.63
N ALA A 98 -4.57 6.90 -3.92
CA ALA A 98 -4.96 5.67 -3.25
C ALA A 98 -6.43 5.32 -3.48
N ARG A 99 -6.71 4.02 -3.40
CA ARG A 99 -8.04 3.43 -3.30
C ARG A 99 -7.99 2.32 -2.27
N CYS A 100 -9.06 2.14 -1.53
CA CYS A 100 -9.21 1.04 -0.60
C CYS A 100 -10.58 0.38 -0.80
N TRP A 101 -10.76 -0.82 -0.30
CA TRP A 101 -12.06 -1.44 -0.13
C TRP A 101 -12.00 -2.46 1.01
N ILE A 102 -13.17 -2.73 1.58
CA ILE A 102 -13.36 -3.68 2.67
C ILE A 102 -13.55 -5.08 2.07
N ASP A 103 -12.77 -6.04 2.54
CA ASP A 103 -13.02 -7.44 2.22
C ASP A 103 -14.19 -7.93 3.10
N LYS A 104 -15.24 -8.44 2.45
CA LYS A 104 -16.44 -8.98 3.11
C LYS A 104 -16.28 -10.43 3.50
#